data_AF-A0AAU7VPE6-F1
#
_entry.id   AF-A0AAU7VPE6-F1
#
_cell.length_a   1.000
_cell.length_b   1.000
_cell.length_c   1.000
_cell.angle_alpha   90.00
_cell.angle_beta   90.00
_cell.angle_gamma   90.00
#
_symmetry.space_group_name_H-M   'P 1'
#
loop_
_entity.id
_entity.type
_entity.pdbx_description
1 polymer ?
#
loop_
_entity_poly.entity_id
_entity_poly.type
_entity_poly.pdbx_seq_one_letter_code
_entity_poly.pdbx_strand_id
1 'polypeptide(L)'
;MKKGDICLIILLAIITILVFTIYEFQEKSEVVSTAKVFVDGKEILVFDLNQEEKIQEHNFKFSDGKLATLKTQKGKVNQMRIEDCPQQICCKLTGWISSESEQIVCLPNKILVKLS
;
A
#
# COMPACT_ATOMS: atom_id res chain seq x y z
N MET A 1 14.60 45.95 12.66
CA MET A 1 14.83 44.97 11.58
C MET A 1 15.38 45.72 10.38
N LYS A 2 16.59 45.39 9.93
CA LYS A 2 17.13 46.02 8.71
C LYS A 2 16.40 45.43 7.50
N LYS A 3 16.23 46.19 6.42
CA LYS A 3 15.55 45.73 5.18
C LYS A 3 16.16 44.43 4.63
N GLY A 4 17.44 44.18 4.89
CA GLY A 4 18.14 42.93 4.57
C GLY A 4 17.66 41.71 5.37
N ASP A 5 17.35 41.86 6.66
CA ASP A 5 16.80 40.74 7.46
C ASP A 5 15.42 40.32 6.96
N ILE A 6 14.60 41.29 6.55
CA ILE A 6 13.26 41.03 6.02
C ILE A 6 13.35 40.26 4.69
N CYS A 7 14.28 40.64 3.80
CA CYS A 7 14.53 39.88 2.56
C CYS A 7 14.98 38.44 2.85
N LEU A 8 15.85 38.24 3.84
CA LEU A 8 16.35 36.92 4.22
C LEU A 8 15.25 36.02 4.77
N ILE A 9 14.39 36.57 5.63
CA ILE A 9 13.25 35.84 6.21
C ILE A 9 12.25 35.43 5.13
N ILE A 10 11.94 36.33 4.18
CA ILE A 10 11.02 36.02 3.07
C ILE A 10 11.61 34.92 2.18
N LEU A 11 12.91 34.98 1.86
CA LEU A 11 13.57 33.96 1.05
C LEU A 11 13.52 32.58 1.72
N LEU A 12 13.82 32.51 3.02
CA LEU A 12 13.73 31.28 3.80
C LEU A 12 12.30 30.72 3.84
N ALA A 13 11.30 31.57 4.04
CA ALA A 13 9.90 31.15 4.05
C ALA A 13 9.46 30.54 2.70
N ILE A 14 9.90 31.12 1.57
CA ILE A 14 9.61 30.58 0.24
C ILE A 14 10.25 29.20 0.06
N ILE A 15 11.51 29.03 0.47
CA ILE A 15 12.21 27.74 0.38
C ILE A 15 11.49 26.67 1.20
N THR A 16 11.05 26.99 2.42
CA THR A 16 10.31 26.03 3.26
C THR A 16 8.99 25.60 2.64
N ILE A 17 8.26 26.54 2.03
CA ILE A 17 7.00 26.23 1.34
C ILE A 17 7.27 25.34 0.13
N LEU A 18 8.30 25.66 -0.66
CA LEU A 18 8.65 24.88 -1.85
C LEU A 18 8.99 23.43 -1.48
N VAL A 19 9.86 23.22 -0.48
CA VAL A 19 10.24 21.88 -0.01
C VAL A 19 9.03 21.11 0.51
N PHE A 20 8.16 21.76 1.30
CA PHE A 20 6.94 21.12 1.83
C PHE A 20 6.01 20.66 0.70
N THR A 21 5.78 21.50 -0.32
CA THR A 21 4.92 21.14 -1.46
C THR A 21 5.48 19.99 -2.30
N ILE A 22 6.81 19.91 -2.47
CA ILE A 22 7.48 18.82 -3.18
C ILE A 22 7.36 17.50 -2.39
N TYR A 23 7.42 17.56 -1.07
CA TYR A 23 7.29 16.39 -0.20
C TYR A 23 5.87 15.80 -0.26
N GLU A 24 4.84 16.64 -0.15
CA GLU A 24 3.43 16.17 -0.27
C GLU A 24 3.09 15.61 -1.66
N PHE A 25 3.73 16.11 -2.72
CA PHE A 25 3.50 15.62 -4.08
C PHE A 25 4.18 14.26 -4.35
N GLN A 26 5.32 14.00 -3.70
CA GLN A 26 6.00 12.71 -3.81
C GLN A 26 5.25 11.59 -3.09
N GLU A 27 4.63 11.85 -1.93
CA GLU A 27 3.78 10.85 -1.27
C GLU A 27 2.57 10.40 -2.11
N LYS A 28 2.12 11.24 -3.05
CA LYS A 28 1.06 10.86 -4.01
C LYS A 28 1.58 10.08 -5.23
N SER A 29 2.89 10.00 -5.43
CA SER A 29 3.50 9.53 -6.67
C SER A 29 4.21 8.17 -6.57
N GLU A 30 4.31 7.55 -5.40
CA GLU A 30 4.51 6.09 -5.34
C GLU A 30 3.19 5.41 -5.71
N VAL A 31 2.82 5.51 -6.98
CA VAL A 31 1.69 4.78 -7.55
C VAL A 31 2.16 3.34 -7.72
N VAL A 32 2.09 2.57 -6.64
CA VAL A 32 2.20 1.12 -6.73
C VAL A 32 1.14 0.67 -7.72
N SER A 33 1.61 0.12 -8.83
CA SER A 33 0.77 -0.15 -9.99
C SER A 33 0.19 -1.55 -9.92
N THR A 34 0.84 -2.47 -9.21
CA THR A 34 0.44 -3.88 -9.18
C THR A 34 0.61 -4.53 -7.82
N ALA A 35 -0.32 -5.42 -7.47
CA ALA A 35 -0.19 -6.36 -6.37
C ALA A 35 -0.04 -7.77 -6.92
N LYS A 36 1.01 -8.47 -6.51
CA LYS A 36 1.28 -9.86 -6.87
C LYS A 36 1.03 -10.76 -5.68
N VAL A 37 0.28 -11.83 -5.89
CA VAL A 37 -0.03 -12.83 -4.87
C VAL A 37 0.71 -14.12 -5.16
N PHE A 38 1.49 -14.55 -4.19
CA PHE A 38 2.25 -15.79 -4.20
C PHE A 38 1.65 -16.78 -3.20
N VAL A 39 1.51 -18.03 -3.61
CA VAL A 39 1.08 -19.15 -2.76
C VAL A 39 2.10 -20.27 -2.92
N ASP A 40 2.64 -20.77 -1.81
CA ASP A 40 3.74 -21.76 -1.82
C ASP A 40 4.93 -21.31 -2.72
N GLY A 41 5.16 -20.00 -2.80
CA GLY A 41 6.23 -19.41 -3.62
C GLY A 41 5.95 -19.33 -5.12
N LYS A 42 4.75 -19.71 -5.59
CA LYS A 42 4.32 -19.55 -6.99
C LYS A 42 3.41 -18.34 -7.14
N GLU A 43 3.67 -17.50 -8.13
CA GLU A 43 2.77 -16.40 -8.51
C GLU A 43 1.49 -16.99 -9.08
N ILE A 44 0.35 -16.66 -8.46
CA ILE A 44 -0.96 -17.17 -8.88
C ILE A 44 -1.87 -16.08 -9.43
N LEU A 45 -1.70 -14.83 -8.97
CA LEU A 45 -2.59 -13.71 -9.28
C LEU A 45 -1.81 -12.41 -9.29
N VAL A 46 -2.16 -11.53 -10.23
CA VAL A 46 -1.67 -10.16 -10.33
C VAL A 46 -2.88 -9.23 -10.45
N PHE A 47 -2.93 -8.22 -9.60
CA PHE A 47 -3.97 -7.19 -9.60
C PHE A 47 -3.35 -5.86 -9.99
N ASP A 48 -3.99 -5.14 -10.91
CA ASP A 48 -3.66 -3.76 -11.20
C ASP A 48 -4.33 -2.86 -10.15
N LEU A 49 -3.54 -2.06 -9.44
CA LEU A 49 -4.00 -1.17 -8.38
C LEU A 49 -4.30 0.25 -8.87
N ASN A 50 -4.05 0.50 -10.16
CA ASN A 50 -4.10 1.82 -10.76
C ASN A 50 -5.53 2.28 -11.11
N GLN A 51 -6.54 1.43 -10.87
CA GLN A 51 -7.79 1.56 -11.62
C GLN A 51 -8.96 2.23 -10.89
N GLU A 52 -9.09 2.22 -9.56
CA GLU A 52 -10.34 2.73 -8.96
C GLU A 52 -10.23 3.44 -7.59
N GLU A 53 -11.05 4.50 -7.43
CA GLU A 53 -11.27 5.19 -6.14
C GLU A 53 -12.09 4.35 -5.15
N LYS A 54 -12.86 3.39 -5.66
CA LYS A 54 -13.75 2.52 -4.90
C LYS A 54 -12.99 1.30 -4.36
N ILE A 55 -13.49 0.77 -3.25
CA ILE A 55 -12.98 -0.48 -2.68
C ILE A 55 -13.43 -1.63 -3.58
N GLN A 56 -12.47 -2.35 -4.16
CA GLN A 56 -12.72 -3.60 -4.85
C GLN A 56 -12.37 -4.79 -3.96
N GLU A 57 -13.25 -5.78 -3.89
CA GLU A 57 -13.03 -7.03 -3.16
C GLU A 57 -12.74 -8.16 -4.16
N HIS A 58 -11.55 -8.75 -4.05
CA HIS A 58 -11.08 -9.85 -4.89
C HIS A 58 -11.14 -11.13 -4.08
N ASN A 59 -12.09 -12.01 -4.40
CA ASN A 59 -12.20 -13.32 -3.78
C ASN A 59 -11.45 -14.35 -4.63
N PHE A 60 -10.59 -15.14 -3.99
CA PHE A 60 -9.87 -16.24 -4.63
C PHE A 60 -9.94 -17.48 -3.78
N LYS A 61 -10.09 -18.61 -4.47
CA LYS A 61 -10.21 -19.92 -3.86
C LYS A 61 -8.91 -20.68 -4.05
N PHE A 62 -8.37 -21.19 -2.96
CA PHE A 62 -7.17 -22.01 -2.98
C PHE A 62 -7.50 -23.46 -3.35
N SER A 63 -6.48 -24.20 -3.76
CA SER A 63 -6.59 -25.62 -4.11
C SER A 63 -7.03 -26.50 -2.95
N ASP A 64 -6.80 -26.07 -1.71
CA ASP A 64 -7.26 -26.72 -0.47
C ASP A 64 -8.71 -26.33 -0.08
N GLY A 65 -9.39 -25.56 -0.93
CA GLY A 65 -10.78 -25.16 -0.75
C GLY A 65 -10.98 -23.88 0.08
N LYS A 66 -9.92 -23.33 0.68
CA LYS A 66 -10.00 -22.10 1.46
C LYS A 66 -10.33 -20.91 0.57
N LEU A 67 -10.99 -19.90 1.14
CA LEU A 67 -11.30 -18.64 0.49
C LEU A 67 -10.48 -17.52 1.14
N ALA A 68 -9.85 -16.69 0.32
CA ALA A 68 -9.27 -15.42 0.74
C ALA A 68 -9.91 -14.27 -0.02
N THR A 69 -10.08 -13.17 0.70
CA THR A 69 -10.55 -11.91 0.13
C THR A 69 -9.43 -10.87 0.26
N LEU A 70 -9.12 -10.19 -0.84
CA LEU A 70 -8.24 -9.03 -0.86
C LEU A 70 -9.05 -7.78 -1.15
N LYS A 71 -8.75 -6.69 -0.46
CA LYS A 71 -9.35 -5.38 -0.73
C LYS A 71 -8.32 -4.49 -1.39
N THR A 72 -8.71 -3.82 -2.45
CA THR A 72 -7.85 -2.86 -3.15
C THR A 72 -8.58 -1.52 -3.24
N GLN A 73 -7.88 -0.41 -3.01
CA GLN A 73 -8.43 0.94 -3.07
C GLN A 73 -7.32 1.96 -3.33
N LYS A 74 -7.42 2.77 -4.40
CA LYS A 74 -6.48 3.89 -4.70
C LYS A 74 -4.99 3.53 -4.52
N GLY A 75 -4.48 2.50 -5.19
CA GLY A 75 -3.07 2.11 -5.04
C GLY A 75 -2.72 1.40 -3.71
N LYS A 76 -3.71 1.19 -2.83
CA LYS A 76 -3.53 0.52 -1.54
C LYS A 76 -4.14 -0.87 -1.57
N VAL A 77 -3.48 -1.80 -0.89
CA VAL A 77 -3.96 -3.16 -0.68
C VAL A 77 -4.19 -3.38 0.80
N ASN A 78 -5.32 -3.96 1.16
CA ASN A 78 -5.58 -4.44 2.49
C ASN A 78 -5.99 -5.90 2.42
N GLN A 79 -5.31 -6.73 3.19
CA GLN A 79 -5.64 -8.14 3.28
C GLN A 79 -6.74 -8.34 4.30
N MET A 80 -7.93 -8.73 3.84
CA MET A 80 -9.07 -8.86 4.72
C MET A 80 -9.69 -10.24 4.59
N ARG A 81 -9.46 -11.04 5.63
CA ARG A 81 -10.08 -12.35 5.89
C ARG A 81 -9.62 -13.47 4.95
N ILE A 82 -9.01 -14.46 5.59
CA ILE A 82 -8.91 -15.82 5.08
C ILE A 82 -9.88 -16.63 5.93
N GLU A 83 -10.83 -17.32 5.29
CA GLU A 83 -11.65 -18.32 5.97
C GLU A 83 -10.70 -19.41 6.53
N ASP A 84 -10.85 -19.75 7.82
CA ASP A 84 -9.95 -20.64 8.57
C ASP A 84 -8.54 -20.12 8.94
N CYS A 85 -8.34 -18.80 9.11
CA CYS A 85 -7.14 -18.29 9.79
C CYS A 85 -7.37 -18.11 11.30
N PRO A 86 -6.90 -19.03 12.18
CA PRO A 86 -7.17 -18.98 13.62
C PRO A 86 -6.53 -17.78 14.33
N GLN A 87 -5.45 -17.24 13.76
CA GLN A 87 -4.65 -16.17 14.37
C GLN A 87 -5.07 -14.77 13.87
N GLN A 88 -5.59 -14.66 12.64
CA GLN A 88 -5.92 -13.40 11.96
C GLN A 88 -4.87 -12.27 12.10
N ILE A 89 -3.61 -12.61 12.39
CA ILE A 89 -2.55 -11.64 12.68
C ILE A 89 -2.31 -10.74 11.48
N CYS A 90 -2.31 -11.28 10.26
CA CYS A 90 -2.16 -10.51 9.03
C CYS A 90 -3.33 -9.55 8.78
N CYS A 91 -4.57 -9.92 9.12
CA CYS A 91 -5.72 -9.02 9.00
C CYS A 91 -5.74 -7.93 10.09
N LYS A 92 -5.10 -8.19 11.24
CA LYS A 92 -5.09 -7.27 12.39
C LYS A 92 -3.90 -6.30 12.39
N LEU A 93 -2.73 -6.75 11.94
CA LEU A 93 -1.49 -5.97 12.02
C LEU A 93 -1.13 -5.24 10.74
N THR A 94 -1.47 -5.79 9.56
CA THR A 94 -0.87 -5.29 8.30
C THR A 94 -1.63 -4.12 7.68
N GLY A 95 -2.92 -3.93 8.01
CA GLY A 95 -3.67 -2.75 7.57
C GLY A 95 -3.66 -2.53 6.06
N TRP A 96 -3.79 -1.25 5.65
CA TRP A 96 -3.61 -0.85 4.26
C TRP A 96 -2.14 -0.62 3.97
N ILE A 97 -1.58 -1.39 3.05
CA ILE A 97 -0.23 -1.19 2.52
C ILE A 97 -0.29 -0.43 1.20
N SER A 98 0.68 0.45 0.97
CA SER A 98 0.75 1.28 -0.24
C SER A 98 2.17 1.51 -0.76
N SER A 99 3.19 0.91 -0.14
CA SER A 99 4.58 1.01 -0.59
C SER A 99 5.13 -0.36 -1.02
N GLU A 100 6.01 -0.40 -2.01
CA GLU A 100 6.71 -1.62 -2.45
C GLU A 100 7.55 -2.28 -1.35
N SER A 101 7.94 -1.50 -0.33
CA SER A 101 8.67 -1.99 0.84
C SER A 101 7.79 -2.79 1.81
N GLU A 102 6.47 -2.65 1.69
CA GLU A 102 5.49 -3.32 2.52
C GLU A 102 5.01 -4.62 1.85
N GLN A 103 4.81 -5.65 2.66
CA GLN A 103 4.34 -6.96 2.20
C GLN A 103 3.37 -7.55 3.21
N ILE A 104 2.34 -8.24 2.72
CA ILE A 104 1.45 -9.00 3.60
C ILE A 104 1.83 -10.47 3.54
N VAL A 105 2.18 -11.04 4.69
CA VAL A 105 2.57 -12.44 4.82
C VAL A 105 1.57 -13.19 5.70
N CYS A 106 1.00 -14.27 5.18
CA CYS A 106 0.26 -15.25 5.96
C CYS A 106 1.08 -16.52 6.08
N LEU A 107 1.83 -16.67 7.17
CA LEU A 107 2.70 -17.82 7.41
C LEU A 107 1.95 -19.17 7.42
N PRO A 108 0.81 -19.34 8.12
CA PRO A 108 0.12 -20.64 8.19
C PRO A 108 -0.35 -21.16 6.82
N ASN A 109 -0.74 -20.24 5.93
CA ASN A 109 -1.22 -20.56 4.59
C ASN A 109 -0.16 -20.33 3.50
N LYS A 110 1.08 -19.96 3.88
CA LYS A 110 2.20 -19.64 3.00
C LYS A 110 1.85 -18.68 1.86
N ILE A 111 1.10 -17.63 2.19
CA ILE A 111 0.70 -16.58 1.25
C ILE A 111 1.63 -15.39 1.43
N LEU A 112 2.09 -14.84 0.31
CA LEU A 112 2.84 -13.59 0.25
C LEU A 112 2.16 -12.66 -0.75
N VAL A 113 1.81 -11.46 -0.32
CA VAL A 113 1.32 -10.38 -1.19
C VAL A 113 2.40 -9.31 -1.26
N LYS A 114 2.88 -9.02 -2.47
CA LYS A 114 3.92 -8.03 -2.73
C LYS A 114 3.39 -6.93 -3.65
N LEU A 115 3.75 -5.70 -3.35
CA LEU A 115 3.49 -4.52 -4.16
C LEU A 115 4.65 -4.28 -5.16
N SER A 116 4.32 -3.88 -6.39
CA SER A 116 5.25 -3.64 -7.50
C SER A 116 4.72 -2.66 -8.54
#